data_AF-A0A101AWD8-F1
#
_entry.id   AF-A0A101AWD8-F1
#
_cell.length_a   1.000
_cell.length_b   1.000
_cell.length_c   1.000
_cell.angle_alpha   90.00
_cell.angle_beta   90.00
_cell.angle_gamma   90.00
#
_symmetry.space_group_name_H-M   'P 1'
#
loop_
_entity.id
_entity.type
_entity.pdbx_description
1 polymer ?
#
loop_
_entity_poly.entity_id
_entity_poly.type
_entity_poly.pdbx_seq_one_letter_code
_entity_poly.pdbx_strand_id
1 'polypeptide(L)'
;MDDGRAQGRPRDSSIDERVLAVTRQLLVESGWDDLSMRQIAIRSGVSRSSINRRWPSKSELVFHAILGAAPDLAPFAGTDRRGWIDWVVRGSRELFARAEVRAAVPGLLLAMADNDAMRRRLWTEFSGPAVALFGAGPEAERDARAALAMAAGAALFLSTVAVEDDTEQLHARIAELLTEAVGQPNSSRV
;
A
#
# COMPACT_ATOMS: atom_id res chain seq x y z
N MET A 1 -35.60 -4.53 28.41
CA MET A 1 -34.56 -5.02 29.33
C MET A 1 -33.61 -5.90 28.53
N ASP A 2 -32.38 -5.53 28.13
CA ASP A 2 -31.76 -4.24 27.74
C ASP A 2 -30.33 -4.56 27.23
N ASP A 3 -29.69 -3.84 26.30
CA ASP A 3 -30.13 -2.75 25.40
C ASP A 3 -29.30 -2.81 24.09
N GLY A 4 -29.65 -2.00 23.07
CA GLY A 4 -29.01 -2.00 21.75
C GLY A 4 -27.53 -1.62 21.74
N ARG A 5 -26.66 -2.54 21.30
CA ARG A 5 -25.36 -2.14 20.72
C ARG A 5 -25.58 -1.67 19.29
N ALA A 6 -25.74 -0.36 19.14
CA ALA A 6 -25.80 0.30 17.85
C ALA A 6 -24.58 -0.09 17.00
N GLN A 7 -24.80 -0.92 15.98
CA GLN A 7 -23.85 -1.11 14.89
C GLN A 7 -23.73 0.24 14.18
N GLY A 8 -22.64 0.96 14.46
CA GLY A 8 -22.46 2.34 14.02
C GLY A 8 -22.71 2.47 12.52
N ARG A 9 -23.50 3.49 12.13
CA ARG A 9 -23.88 3.78 10.74
C ARG A 9 -22.65 3.59 9.83
N PRO A 10 -22.77 2.84 8.71
CA PRO A 10 -21.63 2.53 7.85
C PRO A 10 -20.80 3.78 7.55
N ARG A 11 -19.46 3.65 7.61
CA ARG A 11 -18.53 4.73 7.28
C ARG A 11 -18.92 5.32 5.92
N ASP A 12 -19.27 6.59 5.90
CA ASP A 12 -19.56 7.30 4.65
C ASP A 12 -18.27 7.38 3.83
N SER A 13 -18.20 6.55 2.78
CA SER A 13 -17.07 6.43 1.87
C SER A 13 -16.89 7.66 0.97
N SER A 14 -17.95 8.44 0.75
CA SER A 14 -17.88 9.69 -0.03
C SER A 14 -17.16 10.82 0.72
N ILE A 15 -17.11 10.73 2.06
CA ILE A 15 -16.26 11.58 2.89
C ILE A 15 -14.81 11.07 2.84
N ASP A 16 -14.61 9.75 2.91
CA ASP A 16 -13.26 9.19 2.92
C ASP A 16 -12.53 9.49 1.62
N GLU A 17 -13.11 9.13 0.48
CA GLU A 17 -12.47 9.35 -0.83
C GLU A 17 -12.15 10.83 -1.08
N ARG A 18 -13.01 11.74 -0.64
CA ARG A 18 -12.78 13.19 -0.75
C ARG A 18 -11.57 13.66 0.06
N VAL A 19 -11.39 13.13 1.27
CA VAL A 19 -10.23 13.46 2.12
C VAL A 19 -8.96 12.82 1.57
N LEU A 20 -9.01 11.58 1.10
CA LEU A 20 -7.88 10.89 0.47
C LEU A 20 -7.46 11.59 -0.83
N ALA A 21 -8.39 11.94 -1.71
CA ALA A 21 -8.12 12.66 -2.96
C ALA A 21 -7.50 14.05 -2.71
N VAL A 22 -8.01 14.82 -1.75
CA VAL A 22 -7.41 16.10 -1.36
C VAL A 22 -6.02 15.91 -0.76
N THR A 23 -5.78 14.83 -0.02
CA THR A 23 -4.46 14.49 0.52
C THR A 23 -3.46 14.19 -0.61
N ARG A 24 -3.85 13.39 -1.62
CA ARG A 24 -3.04 13.13 -2.82
C ARG A 24 -2.72 14.41 -3.60
N GLN A 25 -3.71 15.29 -3.81
CA GLN A 25 -3.50 16.59 -4.48
C GLN A 25 -2.46 17.44 -3.73
N LEU A 26 -2.62 17.61 -2.42
CA LEU A 26 -1.72 18.45 -1.61
C LEU A 26 -0.30 17.84 -1.52
N LEU A 27 -0.15 16.51 -1.54
CA LEU A 27 1.15 15.87 -1.65
C LEU A 27 1.88 16.23 -2.96
N VAL A 28 1.17 16.28 -4.09
CA VAL A 28 1.76 16.69 -5.38
C VAL A 28 2.04 18.19 -5.43
N GLU A 29 1.19 19.02 -4.82
CA GLU A 29 1.31 20.48 -4.85
C GLU A 29 2.40 21.04 -3.91
N SER A 30 2.55 20.48 -2.70
CA SER A 30 3.45 21.02 -1.66
C SER A 30 4.37 19.98 -1.00
N GLY A 31 4.35 18.73 -1.46
CA GLY A 31 5.16 17.66 -0.87
C GLY A 31 4.69 17.22 0.52
N TRP A 32 5.48 16.33 1.15
CA TRP A 32 5.18 15.84 2.48
C TRP A 32 5.27 16.94 3.54
N ASP A 33 6.32 17.74 3.62
CA ASP A 33 6.60 18.57 4.80
C ASP A 33 5.50 19.62 5.05
N ASP A 34 5.12 20.39 4.03
CA ASP A 34 4.08 21.43 4.10
C ASP A 34 2.65 20.90 4.23
N LEU A 35 2.43 19.59 4.05
CA LEU A 35 1.13 18.96 4.22
C LEU A 35 0.70 18.95 5.70
N SER A 36 -0.46 19.54 6.01
CA SER A 36 -1.07 19.41 7.34
C SER A 36 -2.55 19.03 7.32
N MET A 37 -2.97 18.36 8.40
CA MET A 37 -4.38 18.07 8.71
C MET A 37 -5.29 19.32 8.73
N ARG A 38 -4.74 20.54 8.77
CA ARG A 38 -5.51 21.79 8.68
C ARG A 38 -5.80 22.15 7.22
N GLN A 39 -4.80 22.14 6.33
CA GLN A 39 -5.02 22.38 4.90
C GLN A 39 -5.97 21.33 4.30
N ILE A 40 -5.78 20.05 4.64
CA ILE A 40 -6.65 18.96 4.18
C ILE A 40 -8.11 19.19 4.61
N ALA A 41 -8.34 19.57 5.88
CA ALA A 41 -9.69 19.88 6.38
C ALA A 41 -10.34 21.05 5.63
N ILE A 42 -9.60 22.14 5.39
CA ILE A 42 -10.08 23.31 4.65
C ILE A 42 -10.44 22.93 3.21
N ARG A 43 -9.52 22.26 2.50
CA ARG A 43 -9.67 21.96 1.07
C ARG A 43 -10.67 20.84 0.78
N SER A 44 -10.86 19.88 1.68
CA SER A 44 -11.89 18.83 1.55
C SER A 44 -13.29 19.27 2.02
N GLY A 45 -13.39 20.40 2.74
CA GLY A 45 -14.63 20.82 3.41
C GLY A 45 -15.03 19.92 4.58
N VAL A 46 -14.18 18.99 5.03
CA VAL A 46 -14.44 18.06 6.12
C VAL A 46 -13.81 18.57 7.40
N SER A 47 -14.59 18.63 8.50
CA SER A 47 -14.09 19.15 9.77
C SER A 47 -12.89 18.35 10.30
N ARG A 48 -11.87 19.04 10.81
CA ARG A 48 -10.65 18.43 11.37
C ARG A 48 -10.95 17.36 12.43
N SER A 49 -11.99 17.55 13.25
CA SER A 49 -12.47 16.56 14.22
C SER A 49 -12.94 15.26 13.56
N SER A 50 -13.67 15.35 12.43
CA SER A 50 -14.11 14.18 11.67
C SER A 50 -12.96 13.48 10.94
N ILE A 51 -11.95 14.23 10.46
CA ILE A 51 -10.73 13.62 9.88
C ILE A 51 -9.94 12.91 10.98
N ASN A 52 -9.63 13.57 12.10
CA ASN A 52 -8.85 13.00 13.20
C ASN A 52 -9.51 11.73 13.82
N ARG A 53 -10.84 11.63 13.81
CA ARG A 53 -11.57 10.43 14.26
C ARG A 53 -11.44 9.25 13.29
N ARG A 54 -11.17 9.51 12.00
CA ARG A 54 -10.98 8.50 10.96
C ARG A 54 -9.50 8.10 10.83
N TRP A 55 -8.61 9.09 10.90
CA TRP A 55 -7.15 8.94 10.85
C TRP A 55 -6.50 9.74 11.99
N PRO A 56 -5.97 9.07 13.04
CA PRO A 56 -5.37 9.74 14.18
C PRO A 56 -4.14 10.61 13.86
N SER A 57 -3.44 10.35 12.75
CA SER A 57 -2.20 11.03 12.37
C SER A 57 -2.13 11.40 10.88
N LYS A 58 -1.23 12.33 10.54
CA LYS A 58 -0.86 12.67 9.16
C LYS A 58 -0.31 11.46 8.40
N SER A 59 0.56 10.68 9.05
CA SER A 59 1.18 9.49 8.45
C SER A 59 0.18 8.39 8.14
N GLU A 60 -0.79 8.15 9.03
CA GLU A 60 -1.86 7.17 8.79
C GLU A 60 -2.80 7.61 7.67
N LEU A 61 -3.17 8.90 7.63
CA LEU A 61 -3.96 9.46 6.52
C LEU A 61 -3.21 9.36 5.18
N VAL A 62 -1.92 9.73 5.15
CA VAL A 62 -1.11 9.66 3.92
C VAL A 62 -0.92 8.22 3.45
N PHE A 63 -0.66 7.27 4.35
CA PHE A 63 -0.57 5.84 4.00
C PHE A 63 -1.84 5.38 3.27
N HIS A 64 -3.02 5.65 3.83
CA HIS A 64 -4.28 5.31 3.19
C HIS A 64 -4.56 6.12 1.92
N ALA A 65 -4.06 7.35 1.80
CA ALA A 65 -4.25 8.16 0.61
C ALA A 65 -3.48 7.61 -0.60
N ILE A 66 -2.28 7.07 -0.38
CA ILE A 66 -1.39 6.60 -1.45
C ILE A 66 -1.47 5.08 -1.70
N LEU A 67 -1.74 4.26 -0.67
CA LEU A 67 -1.86 2.79 -0.78
C LEU A 67 -3.31 2.28 -0.76
N GLY A 68 -4.28 3.12 -0.34
CA GLY A 68 -5.66 2.70 -0.07
C GLY A 68 -5.85 2.07 1.32
N ALA A 69 -7.07 1.60 1.58
CA ALA A 69 -7.37 0.78 2.77
C ALA A 69 -7.11 -0.72 2.51
N ALA A 70 -7.32 -1.16 1.27
CA ALA A 70 -6.94 -2.46 0.74
C ALA A 70 -6.71 -2.30 -0.78
N PRO A 71 -5.81 -3.09 -1.40
CA PRO A 71 -5.76 -3.20 -2.86
C PRO A 71 -7.07 -3.76 -3.42
N ASP A 72 -7.47 -3.34 -4.63
CA ASP A 72 -8.56 -4.00 -5.35
C ASP A 72 -8.09 -5.39 -5.80
N LEU A 73 -8.72 -6.43 -5.24
CA LEU A 73 -8.37 -7.82 -5.50
C LEU A 73 -9.21 -8.49 -6.59
N ALA A 74 -10.22 -7.80 -7.15
CA ALA A 74 -11.10 -8.37 -8.16
C ALA A 74 -10.36 -8.94 -9.40
N PRO A 75 -9.25 -8.33 -9.89
CA PRO A 75 -8.50 -8.89 -11.02
C PRO A 75 -7.75 -10.20 -10.75
N PHE A 76 -7.68 -10.68 -9.50
CA PHE A 76 -6.86 -11.85 -9.11
C PHE A 76 -7.67 -13.13 -8.84
N ALA A 77 -8.98 -13.09 -9.08
CA ALA A 77 -9.82 -14.27 -8.94
C ALA A 77 -9.41 -15.36 -9.96
N GLY A 78 -8.73 -16.40 -9.48
CA GLY A 78 -8.27 -17.53 -10.30
C GLY A 78 -6.87 -17.38 -10.91
N THR A 79 -6.07 -16.38 -10.50
CA THR A 79 -4.65 -16.30 -10.91
C THR A 79 -3.82 -17.38 -10.21
N ASP A 80 -2.84 -17.94 -10.92
CA ASP A 80 -1.83 -18.85 -10.34
C ASP A 80 -0.69 -18.06 -9.67
N ARG A 81 0.31 -18.77 -9.11
CA ARG A 81 1.49 -18.14 -8.49
C ARG A 81 2.25 -17.23 -9.45
N ARG A 82 2.27 -17.54 -10.75
CA ARG A 82 2.98 -16.74 -11.76
C ARG A 82 2.24 -15.42 -12.02
N GLY A 83 0.92 -15.48 -12.23
CA GLY A 83 0.08 -14.30 -12.37
C GLY A 83 0.08 -13.42 -11.12
N TRP A 84 0.17 -14.01 -9.93
CA TRP A 84 0.33 -13.27 -8.68
C TRP A 84 1.68 -12.52 -8.62
N ILE A 85 2.79 -13.17 -9.04
CA ILE A 85 4.13 -12.54 -9.06
C ILE A 85 4.19 -11.39 -10.07
N ASP A 86 3.70 -11.61 -11.30
CA ASP A 86 3.57 -10.55 -12.31
C ASP A 86 2.79 -9.35 -11.76
N TRP A 87 1.63 -9.61 -11.15
CA TRP A 87 0.82 -8.56 -10.56
C TRP A 87 1.57 -7.79 -9.46
N VAL A 88 2.24 -8.48 -8.53
CA VAL A 88 2.93 -7.81 -7.42
C VAL A 88 4.11 -6.96 -7.92
N VAL A 89 4.84 -7.41 -8.94
CA VAL A 89 5.92 -6.62 -9.57
C VAL A 89 5.35 -5.40 -10.30
N ARG A 90 4.40 -5.62 -11.22
CA ARG A 90 3.78 -4.55 -11.99
C ARG A 90 3.05 -3.54 -11.11
N GLY A 91 2.26 -4.01 -10.14
CA GLY A 91 1.53 -3.18 -9.20
C GLY A 91 2.44 -2.38 -8.26
N SER A 92 3.58 -2.93 -7.83
CA SER A 92 4.60 -2.18 -7.09
C SER A 92 5.18 -1.05 -7.93
N ARG A 93 5.54 -1.33 -9.19
CA ARG A 93 6.06 -0.32 -10.12
C ARG A 93 5.02 0.77 -10.41
N GLU A 94 3.80 0.40 -10.78
CA GLU A 94 2.67 1.32 -11.04
C GLU A 94 2.32 2.18 -9.82
N LEU A 95 2.57 1.68 -8.61
CA LEU A 95 2.40 2.42 -7.37
C LEU A 95 3.52 3.45 -7.19
N PHE A 96 4.79 3.03 -7.21
CA PHE A 96 5.92 3.92 -6.97
C PHE A 96 6.15 4.96 -8.08
N ALA A 97 5.62 4.74 -9.29
CA ALA A 97 5.60 5.75 -10.36
C ALA A 97 4.68 6.96 -10.08
N ARG A 98 3.71 6.86 -9.15
CA ARG A 98 2.71 7.92 -8.90
C ARG A 98 3.35 9.13 -8.21
N ALA A 99 2.99 10.33 -8.67
CA ALA A 99 3.57 11.58 -8.16
C ALA A 99 3.31 11.77 -6.65
N GLU A 100 2.10 11.47 -6.18
CA GLU A 100 1.72 11.54 -4.77
C GLU A 100 2.46 10.51 -3.89
N VAL A 101 2.82 9.35 -4.46
CA VAL A 101 3.60 8.32 -3.75
C VAL A 101 5.04 8.81 -3.61
N ARG A 102 5.66 9.25 -4.72
CA ARG A 102 7.03 9.80 -4.71
C ARG A 102 7.18 11.00 -3.76
N ALA A 103 6.17 11.87 -3.70
CA ALA A 103 6.13 13.01 -2.78
C ALA A 103 5.93 12.63 -1.31
N ALA A 104 5.27 11.50 -1.02
CA ALA A 104 4.98 11.05 0.34
C ALA A 104 6.07 10.15 0.95
N VAL A 105 6.69 9.29 0.13
CA VAL A 105 7.53 8.17 0.58
C VAL A 105 8.65 8.57 1.55
N PRO A 106 9.50 9.59 1.29
CA PRO A 106 10.60 9.92 2.19
C PRO A 106 10.15 10.27 3.61
N GLY A 107 9.13 11.13 3.73
CA GLY A 107 8.57 11.53 5.02
C GLY A 107 7.74 10.43 5.69
N LEU A 108 7.06 9.58 4.90
CA LEU A 108 6.31 8.45 5.42
C LEU A 108 7.24 7.36 6.00
N LEU A 109 8.38 7.08 5.35
CA LEU A 109 9.39 6.15 5.85
C LEU A 109 9.94 6.61 7.21
N LEU A 110 10.27 7.91 7.35
CA LEU A 110 10.70 8.51 8.62
C LEU A 110 9.61 8.37 9.69
N ALA A 111 8.38 8.80 9.40
CA ALA A 111 7.26 8.70 10.34
C ALA A 111 6.86 7.25 10.70
N MET A 112 7.23 6.27 9.87
CA MET A 112 7.07 4.84 10.15
C MET A 112 8.20 4.24 10.97
N ALA A 113 9.40 4.83 10.98
CA ALA A 113 10.48 4.46 11.89
C ALA A 113 10.11 4.83 13.34
N ASP A 114 9.51 6.01 13.54
CA ASP A 114 9.12 6.52 14.87
C ASP A 114 7.88 5.83 15.47
N ASN A 115 7.10 5.06 14.69
CA ASN A 115 5.87 4.42 15.16
C ASN A 115 5.69 2.98 14.64
N ASP A 116 6.46 2.09 15.26
CA ASP A 116 6.46 0.64 15.08
C ASP A 116 5.06 -0.02 15.09
N ALA A 117 4.17 0.42 15.99
CA ALA A 117 2.84 -0.17 16.15
C ALA A 117 1.92 0.20 14.98
N MET A 118 1.90 1.48 14.60
CA MET A 118 1.20 1.97 13.42
C MET A 118 1.75 1.31 12.15
N ARG A 119 3.09 1.26 11.99
CA ARG A 119 3.75 0.61 10.85
C ARG A 119 3.32 -0.86 10.68
N ARG A 120 3.42 -1.66 11.75
CA ARG A 120 3.02 -3.09 11.72
C ARG A 120 1.55 -3.28 11.38
N ARG A 121 0.65 -2.48 11.98
CA ARG A 121 -0.79 -2.59 11.74
C ARG A 121 -1.13 -2.27 10.28
N LEU A 122 -0.73 -1.09 9.79
CA LEU A 122 -1.03 -0.63 8.44
C LEU A 122 -0.42 -1.55 7.37
N TRP A 123 0.80 -2.04 7.59
CA TRP A 123 1.42 -3.01 6.67
C TRP A 123 0.68 -4.36 6.63
N THR A 124 0.20 -4.84 7.77
CA THR A 124 -0.59 -6.09 7.86
C THR A 124 -1.94 -5.94 7.15
N GLU A 125 -2.63 -4.82 7.37
CA GLU A 125 -3.91 -4.49 6.72
C GLU A 125 -3.77 -4.42 5.19
N PHE A 126 -2.71 -3.77 4.69
CA PHE A 126 -2.46 -3.60 3.26
C PHE A 126 -1.98 -4.89 2.57
N SER A 127 -0.98 -5.59 3.13
CA SER A 127 -0.33 -6.74 2.46
C SER A 127 -1.00 -8.09 2.73
N GLY A 128 -1.72 -8.24 3.85
CA GLY A 128 -2.37 -9.49 4.24
C GLY A 128 -3.29 -10.09 3.18
N PRO A 129 -4.19 -9.31 2.53
CA PRO A 129 -5.07 -9.82 1.50
C PRO A 129 -4.31 -10.34 0.25
N ALA A 130 -3.24 -9.66 -0.15
CA ALA A 130 -2.37 -10.11 -1.25
C ALA A 130 -1.64 -11.42 -0.89
N VAL A 131 -1.08 -11.51 0.32
CA VAL A 131 -0.39 -12.72 0.81
C VAL A 131 -1.33 -13.93 0.87
N ALA A 132 -2.60 -13.73 1.26
CA ALA A 132 -3.59 -14.81 1.32
C ALA A 132 -3.96 -15.41 -0.06
N LEU A 133 -3.84 -14.62 -1.14
CA LEU A 133 -4.10 -15.11 -2.51
C LEU A 133 -2.99 -15.99 -3.07
N PHE A 134 -1.75 -15.88 -2.58
CA PHE A 134 -0.61 -16.65 -3.12
C PHE A 134 -0.69 -18.14 -2.78
N GLY A 135 -1.26 -18.48 -1.62
CA GLY A 135 -1.47 -19.87 -1.21
C GLY A 135 -1.60 -20.03 0.31
N ALA A 136 -2.02 -21.22 0.72
CA ALA A 136 -2.17 -21.58 2.13
C ALA A 136 -0.89 -22.19 2.72
N GLY A 137 -0.68 -21.96 4.02
CA GLY A 137 0.40 -22.56 4.81
C GLY A 137 1.60 -21.64 5.03
N PRO A 138 2.40 -21.88 6.10
CA PRO A 138 3.40 -20.94 6.59
C PRO A 138 4.61 -20.76 5.66
N GLU A 139 4.84 -21.67 4.73
CA GLU A 139 5.89 -21.54 3.71
C GLU A 139 5.44 -20.59 2.59
N ALA A 140 4.28 -20.85 1.98
CA ALA A 140 3.67 -19.96 0.99
C ALA A 140 3.47 -18.53 1.52
N GLU A 141 3.12 -18.39 2.80
CA GLU A 141 2.98 -17.10 3.48
C GLU A 141 4.31 -16.33 3.67
N ARG A 142 5.44 -17.04 3.73
CA ARG A 142 6.80 -16.44 3.74
C ARG A 142 7.25 -16.08 2.34
N ASP A 143 7.04 -16.98 1.39
CA ASP A 143 7.34 -16.81 -0.04
C ASP A 143 6.64 -15.57 -0.61
N ALA A 144 5.33 -15.44 -0.36
CA ALA A 144 4.55 -14.27 -0.77
C ALA A 144 5.11 -12.97 -0.15
N ARG A 145 5.44 -12.97 1.15
CA ARG A 145 6.03 -11.79 1.80
C ARG A 145 7.41 -11.45 1.25
N ALA A 146 8.24 -12.44 0.95
CA ALA A 146 9.55 -12.23 0.35
C ALA A 146 9.44 -11.64 -1.05
N ALA A 147 8.58 -12.22 -1.91
CA ALA A 147 8.31 -11.70 -3.24
C ALA A 147 7.74 -10.26 -3.22
N LEU A 148 6.79 -9.97 -2.32
CA LEU A 148 6.20 -8.64 -2.16
C LEU A 148 7.22 -7.62 -1.62
N ALA A 149 8.07 -8.01 -0.66
CA ALA A 149 9.14 -7.14 -0.17
C ALA A 149 10.21 -6.85 -1.24
N MET A 150 10.59 -7.85 -2.05
CA MET A 150 11.54 -7.69 -3.14
C MET A 150 10.97 -6.81 -4.27
N ALA A 151 9.72 -7.05 -4.70
CA ALA A 151 9.05 -6.25 -5.72
C ALA A 151 8.86 -4.79 -5.30
N ALA A 152 8.33 -4.56 -4.09
CA ALA A 152 8.14 -3.21 -3.56
C ALA A 152 9.48 -2.51 -3.30
N GLY A 153 10.48 -3.23 -2.79
CA GLY A 153 11.82 -2.71 -2.55
C GLY A 153 12.55 -2.32 -3.83
N ALA A 154 12.47 -3.15 -4.89
CA ALA A 154 13.04 -2.84 -6.19
C ALA A 154 12.35 -1.65 -6.86
N ALA A 155 11.00 -1.63 -6.88
CA ALA A 155 10.24 -0.51 -7.43
C ALA A 155 10.51 0.82 -6.69
N LEU A 156 10.63 0.78 -5.35
CA LEU A 156 11.07 1.92 -4.55
C LEU A 156 12.50 2.36 -4.93
N PHE A 157 13.45 1.44 -4.97
CA PHE A 157 14.86 1.75 -5.22
C PHE A 157 15.09 2.33 -6.62
N LEU A 158 14.46 1.75 -7.65
CA LEU A 158 14.54 2.25 -9.03
C LEU A 158 13.88 3.64 -9.15
N SER A 159 12.68 3.84 -8.61
CA SER A 159 11.97 5.13 -8.71
C SER A 159 12.55 6.29 -7.88
N THR A 160 13.55 6.03 -7.01
CA THR A 160 14.10 7.02 -6.07
C THR A 160 15.63 7.13 -6.01
N VAL A 161 16.38 6.05 -6.30
CA VAL A 161 17.85 6.00 -6.17
C VAL A 161 18.52 5.66 -7.49
N ALA A 162 18.09 4.59 -8.16
CA ALA A 162 18.63 4.13 -9.44
C ALA A 162 17.64 4.44 -10.58
N VAL A 163 17.38 5.74 -10.77
CA VAL A 163 16.33 6.24 -11.68
C VAL A 163 16.71 6.01 -13.15
N GLU A 164 18.00 6.02 -13.45
CA GLU A 164 18.56 5.68 -14.76
C GLU A 164 18.32 4.21 -15.15
N ASP A 165 18.11 3.32 -14.17
CA ASP A 165 17.88 1.89 -14.37
C ASP A 165 16.38 1.53 -14.43
N ASP A 166 15.45 2.47 -14.16
CA ASP A 166 13.98 2.27 -14.14
C ASP A 166 13.42 2.03 -15.56
N THR A 167 13.64 0.81 -16.05
CA THR A 167 13.38 0.39 -17.44
C THR A 167 12.46 -0.83 -17.51
N GLU A 168 11.64 -0.92 -18.56
CA GLU A 168 10.77 -2.08 -18.80
C GLU A 168 11.55 -3.41 -18.75
N GLN A 169 12.77 -3.42 -19.30
CA GLN A 169 13.63 -4.59 -19.37
C GLN A 169 14.09 -5.05 -17.98
N LEU A 170 14.43 -4.12 -17.08
CA LEU A 170 14.84 -4.48 -15.72
C LEU A 170 13.66 -4.97 -14.89
N HIS A 171 12.49 -4.34 -14.99
CA HIS A 171 11.27 -4.80 -14.32
C HIS A 171 10.83 -6.18 -14.83
N ALA A 172 10.89 -6.43 -16.14
CA ALA A 172 10.65 -7.75 -16.70
C ALA A 172 11.63 -8.80 -16.13
N ARG A 173 12.93 -8.48 -16.03
CA ARG A 173 13.91 -9.43 -15.47
C ARG A 173 13.70 -9.67 -13.96
N ILE A 174 13.22 -8.68 -13.21
CA ILE A 174 12.82 -8.86 -11.81
C ILE A 174 11.62 -9.83 -11.71
N ALA A 175 10.61 -9.68 -12.56
CA ALA A 175 9.46 -10.59 -12.61
C ALA A 175 9.85 -12.02 -12.97
N GLU A 176 10.76 -12.20 -13.94
CA GLU A 176 11.33 -13.51 -14.30
C GLU A 176 12.05 -14.15 -13.11
N LEU A 177 12.98 -13.45 -12.46
CA LEU A 177 13.76 -13.95 -11.33
C LEU A 177 12.87 -14.38 -10.15
N LEU A 178 11.85 -13.57 -9.82
CA LEU A 178 10.87 -13.92 -8.79
C LEU A 178 10.02 -15.13 -9.19
N THR A 179 9.64 -15.23 -10.46
CA THR A 179 8.85 -16.35 -11.00
C THR A 179 9.66 -17.66 -11.03
N GLU A 180 10.95 -17.60 -11.37
CA GLU A 180 11.88 -18.73 -11.32
C GLU A 180 12.06 -19.24 -9.88
N ALA A 181 12.22 -18.33 -8.91
CA ALA A 181 12.47 -18.68 -7.51
C ALA A 181 11.22 -19.12 -6.73
N VAL A 182 10.05 -18.53 -7.02
CA VAL A 182 8.85 -18.60 -6.16
C VAL A 182 7.60 -19.13 -6.90
N GLY A 183 7.63 -19.16 -8.24
CA GLY A 183 6.49 -19.56 -9.08
C GLY A 183 6.26 -21.08 -9.21
N GLN A 184 7.19 -21.91 -8.74
CA GLN A 184 7.00 -23.37 -8.64
C GLN A 184 6.20 -23.68 -7.35
N PRO A 185 5.18 -24.57 -7.38
CA PRO A 185 4.76 -25.25 -6.17
C PRO A 185 5.94 -26.07 -5.66
N ASN A 186 6.27 -26.00 -4.35
CA ASN A 186 7.31 -26.83 -3.75
C ASN A 186 6.94 -28.31 -3.96
N SER A 187 7.53 -28.92 -4.98
CA SER A 187 7.51 -30.36 -5.16
C SER A 187 8.37 -30.93 -4.04
N SER A 188 7.74 -31.71 -3.16
CA SER A 188 8.27 -32.17 -1.88
C SER A 188 9.76 -32.50 -1.97
N ARG A 189 10.60 -31.78 -1.21
CA ARG A 189 11.94 -32.26 -0.88
C ARG A 189 11.77 -33.47 0.05
N VAL A 190 11.77 -34.65 -0.57
CA VAL A 190 11.86 -35.97 0.07
C VAL A 190 13.21 -36.11 0.76
#